data_AF-A0A9E4MGK4-F1
#
_entry.id   AF-A0A9E4MGK4-F1
#
_cell.length_a   1.000
_cell.length_b   1.000
_cell.length_c   1.000
_cell.angle_alpha   90.00
_cell.angle_beta   90.00
_cell.angle_gamma   90.00
#
_symmetry.space_group_name_H-M   'P 1'
#
loop_
_entity.id
_entity.type
_entity.pdbx_description
1 polymer ?
#
loop_
_entity_poly.entity_id
_entity_poly.type
_entity_poly.pdbx_seq_one_letter_code
_entity_poly.pdbx_strand_id
1 'polypeptide(L)' 'MKPEGSFKAAEARYTAVDQVDIQKLQHWLAKARDIQWDYKNIVRRKGRLDRLK' A
#
# COMPACT_ATOMS: atom_id res chain seq x y z
N MET A 1 -13.25 17.09 -6.40
CA MET A 1 -12.21 16.03 -6.32
C MET A 1 -11.40 16.08 -7.60
N LYS A 2 -10.11 16.41 -7.54
CA LYS A 2 -9.25 16.53 -8.73
C LYS A 2 -8.74 15.13 -9.11
N PRO A 3 -8.88 14.68 -10.37
CA PRO A 3 -8.39 13.37 -10.80
C PRO A 3 -6.88 13.43 -11.07
N GLU A 4 -6.05 12.92 -10.17
CA GLU A 4 -4.60 12.78 -10.36
C GLU A 4 -4.25 11.47 -11.09
N GLY A 5 -4.73 11.35 -12.34
CA GLY A 5 -4.29 10.33 -13.29
C GLY A 5 -5.17 9.08 -13.43
N SER A 6 -4.89 8.30 -14.48
CA SER A 6 -5.63 7.07 -14.85
C SER A 6 -5.44 5.91 -13.86
N PHE A 7 -4.56 6.06 -12.87
CA PHE A 7 -4.26 5.05 -11.86
C PHE A 7 -4.83 5.48 -10.52
N LYS A 8 -5.58 4.58 -9.87
CA LYS A 8 -6.08 4.80 -8.52
C LYS A 8 -4.88 4.84 -7.56
N ALA A 9 -4.39 6.03 -7.24
CA ALA A 9 -3.39 6.23 -6.20
C ALA A 9 -4.05 6.06 -4.83
N ALA A 10 -3.50 5.18 -4.01
CA ALA A 10 -3.90 5.04 -2.60
C ALA A 10 -3.05 5.97 -1.72
N GLU A 11 -2.93 7.24 -2.10
CA GLU A 11 -2.24 8.24 -1.29
C GLU A 11 -3.22 8.91 -0.33
N ALA A 12 -2.79 9.09 0.92
CA ALA A 12 -3.48 9.92 1.90
C ALA A 12 -2.59 11.12 2.20
N ARG A 13 -3.15 12.33 2.06
CA ARG A 13 -2.45 13.59 2.38
C ARG A 13 -2.87 14.03 3.77
N TYR A 14 -1.89 14.23 4.64
CA TYR A 14 -2.09 14.74 6.00
C TYR A 14 -1.46 16.12 6.09
N THR A 15 -2.16 17.06 6.72
CA THR A 15 -1.68 18.44 6.90
C THR A 15 -0.98 18.63 8.25
N ALA A 16 -1.19 17.72 9.20
CA ALA A 16 -0.58 17.74 10.52
C ALA A 16 -0.24 16.32 10.99
N VAL A 17 0.75 16.20 11.88
CA VAL A 17 1.30 14.90 12.33
C VAL A 17 0.29 14.14 13.19
N ASP A 18 -0.52 14.86 13.97
CA ASP A 18 -1.60 14.34 14.82
C ASP A 18 -2.75 13.66 14.04
N GLN A 19 -2.87 13.93 12.74
CA GLN A 19 -3.85 13.27 11.88
C GLN A 19 -3.43 11.84 11.50
N VAL A 20 -2.17 11.46 11.75
CA VAL A 20 -1.66 10.12 11.51
C VAL A 20 -2.06 9.22 12.67
N ASP A 21 -2.97 8.28 12.39
CA ASP A 21 -3.35 7.25 13.35
C ASP A 21 -2.23 6.20 13.49
N ILE A 22 -1.44 6.34 14.56
CA ILE A 22 -0.28 5.47 14.85
C ILE A 22 -0.72 4.01 15.01
N GLN A 23 -1.89 3.74 15.59
CA GLN A 23 -2.38 2.37 15.79
C GLN A 23 -2.71 1.72 14.44
N LYS A 24 -3.39 2.45 13.55
CA LYS A 24 -3.64 1.97 12.17
C LYS A 24 -2.34 1.77 11.40
N LEU A 25 -1.38 2.70 11.52
CA LEU A 25 -0.09 2.60 10.87
C LEU A 25 0.68 1.34 11.33
N GLN A 26 0.74 1.10 12.64
CA GLN A 26 1.39 -0.09 13.20
C GLN A 26 0.74 -1.37 12.69
N HIS A 27 -0.59 -1.42 12.62
CA HIS A 27 -1.33 -2.57 12.08
C HIS A 27 -1.04 -2.80 10.60
N TRP A 28 -0.98 -1.75 9.79
CA TRP A 28 -0.64 -1.86 8.38
C TRP A 28 0.79 -2.33 8.16
N LEU A 29 1.75 -1.86 8.97
CA LEU A 29 3.14 -2.31 8.92
C LEU A 29 3.27 -3.79 9.32
N ALA A 30 2.55 -4.23 10.37
CA ALA A 30 2.51 -5.64 10.75
C ALA A 30 1.96 -6.51 9.61
N LYS A 31 0.82 -6.12 9.03
CA LYS A 31 0.25 -6.80 7.87
C LYS A 31 1.17 -6.80 6.65
N ALA A 32 1.88 -5.71 6.40
CA ALA A 32 2.84 -5.64 5.30
C ALA A 32 4.03 -6.58 5.53
N ARG A 33 4.40 -6.84 6.78
CA ARG A 33 5.43 -7.82 7.16
C ARG A 33 4.93 -9.25 7.01
N ASP A 34 3.72 -9.55 7.49
CA ASP A 34 3.15 -10.91 7.49
C ASP A 34 2.61 -11.32 6.13
N ILE A 35 2.08 -10.37 5.35
CA ILE A 35 1.52 -10.59 4.03
C ILE A 35 2.50 -10.03 3.01
N GLN A 36 3.59 -10.79 2.81
CA GLN A 36 4.53 -10.48 1.75
C GLN A 36 3.91 -10.82 0.40
N TRP A 37 4.08 -9.93 -0.58
CA TRP A 37 3.67 -10.16 -1.96
C TRP A 37 4.89 -10.15 -2.86
N ASP A 38 4.88 -10.98 -3.89
CA ASP A 38 5.96 -11.07 -4.87
C ASP A 38 5.93 -9.90 -5.87
N TYR A 39 6.19 -8.69 -5.36
CA TYR A 39 6.30 -7.50 -6.20
C TYR A 39 7.46 -7.60 -7.20
N LYS A 40 8.52 -8.37 -6.87
CA LYS A 40 9.67 -8.57 -7.77
C LYS A 40 9.25 -9.21 -9.10
N ASN A 41 8.29 -10.14 -9.08
CA ASN A 41 7.84 -10.84 -10.29
C ASN A 41 6.52 -10.32 -10.87
N ILE A 42 5.93 -9.24 -10.34
CA ILE A 42 4.63 -8.72 -10.79
C ILE A 42 4.59 -8.41 -12.30
N VAL A 43 5.68 -7.87 -12.86
CA VAL A 43 5.80 -7.56 -14.29
C VAL A 43 5.81 -8.84 -15.12
N ARG A 44 6.51 -9.88 -14.65
CA ARG A 44 6.58 -11.19 -15.31
C ARG A 44 5.24 -11.93 -15.24
N ARG A 45 4.47 -11.71 -14.18
CA ARG A 45 3.15 -12.32 -13.96
C ARG A 45 1.98 -11.48 -14.51
N LYS A 46 2.26 -10.52 -15.40
CA LYS A 46 1.25 -9.65 -16.04
C LYS A 46 0.30 -8.99 -15.03
N GLY A 47 0.83 -8.53 -13.90
CA GLY A 47 0.04 -7.85 -12.87
C GLY A 47 -0.57 -8.76 -11.79
N ARG A 48 -0.35 -10.08 -11.84
CA ARG A 48 -0.79 -10.99 -10.78
C ARG A 48 0.18 -10.96 -9.61
N LEU A 49 -0.35 -10.63 -8.43
CA LEU A 49 0.35 -10.70 -7.15
C LEU A 49 0.10 -12.09 -6.54
N ASP A 50 1.17 -12.85 -6.29
CA ASP A 50 1.08 -14.03 -5.43
C ASP A 50 1.76 -13.74 -4.09
N ARG A 51 1.19 -14.30 -3.02
CA ARG A 51 1.75 -14.14 -1.67
C ARG A 51 3.04 -14.92 -1.55
N LEU A 52 4.05 -14.26 -1.03
CA LEU A 52 5.23 -14.90 -0.47
C LEU A 52 4.85 -15.35 0.96
N LYS A 53 5.19 -16.58 1.28
CA LYS A 53 4.78 -17.27 2.50
C LYS A 53 5.44 -16.67 3.75
#